data_AF-A0A552V4F5-F1
#
_entry.id   AF-A0A552V4F5-F1
#
_cell.length_a   1.000
_cell.length_b   1.000
_cell.length_c   1.000
_cell.angle_alpha   90.00
_cell.angle_beta   90.00
_cell.angle_gamma   90.00
#
_symmetry.space_group_name_H-M   'P 1'
#
loop_
_entity.id
_entity.type
_entity.pdbx_description
1 polymer ?
#
loop_
_entity_poly.entity_id
_entity_poly.type
_entity_poly.pdbx_seq_one_letter_code
_entity_poly.pdbx_strand_id
1 'polypeptide(L)'
;MMKIHAFLEDNLPSVRELISEFEIDEEFSSHDFIEKFIGKFESEYIGMLVKYQNSNQAFQTVNSQIDLYMNTKKEILGIYKTDRKASENVRGRFHGIQWWMKTKLN
;
A
#
# COMPACT_ATOMS: atom_id res chain seq x y z
N MET A 1 -1.63 -6.24 20.40
CA MET A 1 -0.75 -5.47 19.49
C MET A 1 -1.15 -5.79 18.06
N MET A 2 -1.45 -4.78 17.25
CA MET A 2 -1.96 -4.98 15.88
C MET A 2 -0.86 -5.52 14.95
N LYS A 3 -1.21 -6.53 14.14
CA LYS A 3 -0.39 -7.00 13.01
C LYS A 3 -0.94 -6.31 11.75
N ILE A 4 -0.07 -5.65 10.97
CA ILE A 4 -0.49 -4.85 9.80
C ILE A 4 -1.32 -5.69 8.82
N HIS A 5 -0.85 -6.90 8.52
CA HIS A 5 -1.62 -7.84 7.70
C HIS A 5 -3.00 -8.16 8.28
N ALA A 6 -3.11 -8.46 9.58
CA ALA A 6 -4.40 -8.76 10.19
C ALA A 6 -5.37 -7.58 10.09
N PHE A 7 -4.88 -6.36 10.35
CA PHE A 7 -5.68 -5.15 10.17
C PHE A 7 -6.18 -4.99 8.72
N LEU A 8 -5.31 -5.24 7.73
CA LEU A 8 -5.68 -5.13 6.32
C LEU A 8 -6.69 -6.22 5.88
N GLU A 9 -6.63 -7.41 6.46
CA GLU A 9 -7.63 -8.48 6.23
C GLU A 9 -8.98 -8.11 6.86
N ASP A 10 -8.97 -7.68 8.13
CA ASP A 10 -10.17 -7.29 8.87
C ASP A 10 -10.88 -6.10 8.20
N ASN A 11 -10.13 -5.27 7.46
CA ASN A 11 -10.62 -4.11 6.73
C ASN A 11 -10.58 -4.30 5.20
N LEU A 12 -10.57 -5.55 4.72
CA LEU A 12 -10.49 -5.85 3.28
C LEU A 12 -11.53 -5.09 2.42
N PRO A 13 -12.80 -4.93 2.83
CA PRO A 13 -13.76 -4.15 2.04
C PRO A 13 -13.31 -2.70 1.80
N SER A 14 -12.81 -2.03 2.84
CA SER A 14 -12.29 -0.67 2.72
C SER A 14 -10.97 -0.60 1.96
N VAL A 15 -10.11 -1.62 2.07
CA VAL A 15 -8.91 -1.70 1.24
C VAL A 15 -9.26 -1.85 -0.25
N ARG A 16 -10.28 -2.64 -0.59
CA ARG A 16 -10.78 -2.75 -1.97
C ARG A 16 -11.39 -1.44 -2.47
N GLU A 17 -12.08 -0.72 -1.59
CA GLU A 17 -12.60 0.61 -1.91
C GLU A 17 -11.48 1.59 -2.26
N LEU A 18 -10.39 1.63 -1.50
CA LEU A 18 -9.20 2.44 -1.83
C LEU A 18 -8.62 2.09 -3.20
N ILE A 19 -8.56 0.80 -3.54
CA ILE A 19 -8.13 0.34 -4.87
C ILE A 19 -9.13 0.81 -5.94
N SER A 20 -10.43 0.83 -5.64
CA SER A 20 -11.47 1.23 -6.59
C SER A 20 -11.38 2.70 -6.99
N GLU A 21 -10.79 3.55 -6.14
CA GLU A 21 -10.58 4.98 -6.41
C GLU A 21 -9.48 5.28 -7.44
N PHE A 22 -8.65 4.31 -7.81
CA PHE A 22 -7.72 4.47 -8.93
C PHE A 22 -8.45 4.33 -10.26
N GLU A 23 -8.00 5.05 -11.28
CA GLU A 23 -8.59 4.94 -12.61
C GLU A 23 -8.28 3.59 -13.26
N ILE A 24 -9.22 3.09 -14.06
CA ILE A 24 -8.97 1.93 -14.92
C ILE A 24 -8.04 2.39 -16.05
N ASP A 25 -7.10 1.52 -16.46
CA ASP A 25 -6.07 1.81 -17.47
C ASP A 25 -4.99 2.83 -17.05
N GLU A 26 -5.02 3.31 -15.81
CA GLU A 26 -3.92 4.09 -15.24
C GLU A 26 -3.09 3.24 -14.27
N GLU A 27 -1.78 3.43 -14.31
CA GLU A 27 -0.88 2.82 -13.36
C GLU A 27 -0.83 3.62 -12.07
N PHE A 28 -0.69 2.91 -10.96
CA PHE A 28 -0.41 3.49 -9.66
C PHE A 28 0.68 2.69 -8.95
N SER A 29 1.35 3.34 -8.02
CA SER A 29 2.43 2.76 -7.23
C SER A 29 1.95 2.42 -5.82
N SER A 30 2.78 1.66 -5.08
CA SER A 30 2.50 1.43 -3.66
C SER A 30 2.54 2.72 -2.84
N HIS A 31 3.27 3.75 -3.27
CA HIS A 31 3.24 5.06 -2.60
C HIS A 31 1.87 5.75 -2.76
N ASP A 32 1.29 5.72 -3.97
CA ASP A 32 -0.03 6.32 -4.22
C ASP A 32 -1.12 5.62 -3.41
N PHE A 33 -1.05 4.28 -3.34
CA PHE A 33 -1.95 3.50 -2.47
C PHE A 33 -1.77 3.85 -0.99
N ILE A 34 -0.52 3.97 -0.52
CA ILE A 34 -0.22 4.29 0.87
C ILE A 34 -0.71 5.70 1.21
N GLU A 35 -0.64 6.67 0.30
CA GLU A 35 -1.18 8.01 0.54
C GLU A 35 -2.70 7.96 0.78
N LYS A 36 -3.45 7.26 -0.08
CA LYS A 36 -4.89 7.02 0.14
C LYS A 36 -5.17 6.23 1.42
N PHE A 37 -4.35 5.23 1.73
CA PHE A 37 -4.45 4.45 2.96
C PHE A 37 -4.26 5.33 4.20
N ILE A 38 -3.27 6.22 4.21
CA ILE A 38 -3.05 7.19 5.29
C ILE A 38 -4.25 8.11 5.42
N GLY A 39 -4.79 8.62 4.30
CA GLY A 39 -5.99 9.46 4.33
C GLY A 39 -7.21 8.78 4.97
N LYS A 40 -7.36 7.45 4.81
CA LYS A 40 -8.49 6.68 5.36
C LYS A 40 -8.25 6.14 6.78
N PHE A 41 -7.02 5.76 7.09
CA PHE A 41 -6.64 5.03 8.31
C PHE A 41 -5.50 5.73 9.06
N GLU A 42 -5.52 7.06 9.13
CA GLU A 42 -4.42 7.87 9.66
C GLU A 42 -4.02 7.44 11.08
N SER A 43 -5.01 7.30 11.97
CA SER A 43 -4.79 6.94 13.38
C SER A 43 -4.15 5.56 13.51
N GLU A 44 -4.61 4.59 12.72
CA GLU A 44 -4.09 3.23 12.69
C GLU A 44 -2.69 3.20 12.10
N TYR A 45 -2.45 3.94 11.02
CA TYR A 45 -1.13 4.07 10.40
C TYR A 45 -0.11 4.68 11.37
N ILE A 46 -0.47 5.74 12.10
CA ILE A 46 0.37 6.30 13.18
C ILE A 46 0.64 5.23 14.25
N GLY A 47 -0.38 4.47 14.66
CA GLY A 47 -0.22 3.35 15.60
C GLY A 47 0.74 2.26 15.09
N MET A 48 0.70 1.96 13.78
CA MET A 48 1.64 1.05 13.12
C MET A 48 3.07 1.60 13.14
N LEU A 49 3.26 2.91 12.92
CA LEU A 49 4.59 3.54 12.98
C LEU A 49 5.18 3.51 14.38
N VAL A 50 4.38 3.83 15.41
CA VAL A 50 4.82 3.83 16.83
C VAL A 50 5.39 2.47 17.23
N LYS A 51 4.82 1.37 16.72
CA LYS A 51 5.33 0.00 16.96
C LYS A 51 6.79 -0.17 16.50
N TYR A 52 7.22 0.54 15.46
CA TYR A 52 8.55 0.44 14.89
C TYR A 52 9.43 1.67 15.17
N GLN A 53 9.03 2.55 16.09
CA GLN A 53 9.71 3.83 16.36
C GLN A 53 11.21 3.70 16.66
N ASN A 54 11.62 2.63 17.35
CA ASN A 54 13.02 2.39 17.74
C ASN A 54 13.88 1.75 16.64
N SER A 55 13.33 1.49 15.44
CA SER A 55 14.05 0.81 14.35
C SER A 55 14.84 1.75 13.43
N ASN A 56 14.63 3.07 13.52
CA ASN A 56 15.06 4.08 12.52
C ASN A 56 14.53 3.85 11.08
N GLN A 57 13.65 2.86 10.90
CA GLN A 57 13.10 2.41 9.62
C GLN A 57 11.58 2.19 9.71
N ALA A 58 10.89 2.88 10.62
CA ALA A 58 9.46 2.67 10.88
C ALA A 58 8.61 2.79 9.59
N PHE A 59 8.76 3.89 8.87
CA PHE A 59 8.07 4.13 7.60
C PHE A 59 8.36 3.03 6.57
N GLN A 60 9.64 2.70 6.36
CA GLN A 60 10.03 1.65 5.42
C GLN A 60 9.41 0.30 5.80
N THR A 61 9.40 -0.03 7.10
CA THR A 61 8.88 -1.31 7.60
C THR A 61 7.36 -1.41 7.47
N VAL A 62 6.63 -0.34 7.79
CA VAL A 62 5.17 -0.28 7.65
C VAL A 62 4.78 -0.33 6.17
N ASN A 63 5.38 0.52 5.34
CA ASN A 63 5.09 0.61 3.91
C ASN A 63 5.40 -0.70 3.19
N SER A 64 6.53 -1.35 3.53
CA SER A 64 6.89 -2.64 2.93
C SER A 64 5.91 -3.75 3.30
N GLN A 65 5.31 -3.71 4.50
CA GLN A 65 4.28 -4.68 4.89
C GLN A 65 2.95 -4.45 4.15
N ILE A 66 2.59 -3.18 3.92
CA ILE A 66 1.42 -2.83 3.09
C ILE A 66 1.64 -3.27 1.63
N ASP A 67 2.81 -2.99 1.07
CA ASP A 67 3.16 -3.38 -0.30
C ASP A 67 3.22 -4.91 -0.46
N LEU A 68 3.76 -5.60 0.54
CA LEU A 68 3.72 -7.06 0.61
C LEU A 68 2.28 -7.59 0.62
N TYR A 69 1.40 -6.98 1.41
CA TYR A 69 -0.02 -7.34 1.43
C TYR A 69 -0.66 -7.20 0.05
N MET A 70 -0.49 -6.05 -0.61
CA MET A 70 -0.98 -5.82 -1.98
C MET A 70 -0.50 -6.91 -2.95
N ASN A 71 0.78 -7.23 -2.90
CA ASN A 71 1.37 -8.28 -3.74
C ASN A 71 0.81 -9.67 -3.47
N THR A 72 0.56 -10.01 -2.20
CA THR A 72 -0.01 -11.31 -1.80
C THR A 72 -1.50 -11.42 -2.10
N LYS A 73 -2.23 -10.29 -2.14
CA LYS A 73 -3.68 -10.24 -2.31
C LYS A 73 -4.13 -9.67 -3.66
N LYS A 74 -3.21 -9.47 -4.60
CA LYS A 74 -3.45 -8.84 -5.90
C LYS A 74 -4.71 -9.35 -6.63
N GLU A 75 -4.97 -10.65 -6.61
CA GLU A 75 -6.16 -11.26 -7.22
C GLU A 75 -7.46 -10.81 -6.53
N ILE A 76 -7.49 -10.85 -5.20
CA ILE A 76 -8.64 -10.43 -4.38
C ILE A 76 -8.86 -8.91 -4.48
N LEU A 77 -7.77 -8.16 -4.57
CA LEU A 77 -7.80 -6.71 -4.75
C LEU A 77 -8.15 -6.30 -6.19
N GLY A 78 -8.13 -7.24 -7.13
CA GLY A 78 -8.40 -6.95 -8.55
C GLY A 78 -7.32 -6.11 -9.20
N ILE A 79 -6.04 -6.33 -8.88
CA ILE A 79 -4.89 -5.60 -9.44
C ILE A 79 -3.86 -6.56 -10.03
N TYR A 80 -3.09 -6.09 -11.00
CA TYR A 80 -1.97 -6.82 -11.56
C TYR A 80 -0.70 -5.97 -11.60
N LYS A 81 0.44 -6.64 -11.62
CA LYS A 81 1.76 -6.00 -11.69
C LYS A 81 2.03 -5.49 -13.10
N THR A 82 2.55 -4.28 -13.21
CA THR A 82 3.20 -3.78 -14.42
C THR A 82 4.71 -3.71 -14.22
N ASP A 83 5.38 -2.76 -14.86
CA ASP A 83 6.83 -2.60 -14.76
C ASP A 83 7.27 -2.04 -13.41
N ARG A 84 8.54 -2.27 -13.08
CA ARG A 84 9.18 -1.54 -11.98
C ARG A 84 9.64 -0.18 -12.49
N LYS A 85 9.16 0.90 -11.87
CA LYS A 85 9.55 2.28 -12.21
C LYS A 85 10.04 3.01 -10.97
N ALA A 86 10.90 4.00 -11.18
CA ALA A 86 11.42 4.81 -10.10
C ALA A 86 10.28 5.59 -9.44
N SER A 87 10.25 5.61 -8.11
CA SER A 87 9.37 6.48 -7.33
C SER A 87 10.15 7.06 -6.16
N GLU A 88 9.84 8.31 -5.84
CA GLU A 88 10.43 9.05 -4.73
C GLU A 88 9.79 8.61 -3.41
N ASN A 89 10.61 8.29 -2.41
CA ASN A 89 10.10 8.01 -1.06
C ASN A 89 10.00 9.28 -0.21
N VAL A 90 9.44 9.14 1.00
CA VAL A 90 9.26 10.24 1.97
C VAL A 90 10.54 10.99 2.39
N ARG A 91 11.74 10.48 2.01
CA ARG A 91 13.05 11.11 2.27
C ARG A 91 13.69 11.69 1.01
N GLY A 92 12.93 11.81 -0.09
CA GLY A 92 13.40 12.33 -1.36
C GLY A 92 14.34 11.40 -2.13
N ARG A 93 14.33 10.09 -1.83
CA ARG A 93 15.20 9.11 -2.51
C ARG A 93 14.39 8.29 -3.51
N PHE A 94 14.94 8.13 -4.71
CA PHE A 94 14.33 7.35 -5.78
C PHE A 94 14.76 5.89 -5.70
N HIS A 95 13.78 4.99 -5.74
CA HIS A 95 14.00 3.55 -5.86
C HIS A 95 13.03 2.96 -6.89
N GLY A 96 13.46 1.93 -7.60
CA GLY A 96 12.55 1.18 -8.47
C GLY A 96 11.57 0.40 -7.61
N ILE A 97 10.28 0.77 -7.65
CA ILE A 97 9.20 0.08 -6.93
C ILE A 97 8.26 -0.62 -7.91
N GLN A 98 7.42 -1.52 -7.39
CA GLN A 98 6.43 -2.20 -8.20
C GLN A 98 5.26 -1.26 -8.50
N TRP A 99 4.88 -1.15 -9.77
CA TRP A 99 3.66 -0.47 -10.20
C TRP A 99 2.56 -1.47 -10.51
N TRP A 100 1.34 -0.97 -10.46
CA TRP A 100 0.10 -1.74 -10.46
C TRP A 100 -0.91 -1.10 -11.39
N MET A 101 -1.81 -1.91 -11.93
CA MET A 101 -3.01 -1.45 -12.61
C MET A 101 -4.22 -2.23 -12.09
N LYS A 102 -5.39 -1.61 -12.15
CA LYS A 102 -6.66 -2.31 -11.89
C LYS A 102 -6.95 -3.29 -13.02
N THR A 103 -7.41 -4.47 -12.64
CA THR A 103 -7.95 -5.46 -13.57
C THR A 103 -9.26 -4.92 -14.10
N LYS A 104 -9.46 -4.94 -15.43
CA LYS A 104 -10.78 -4.71 -16.01
C LYS A 104 -11.68 -5.84 -15.52
N LEU A 105 -12.71 -5.49 -14.76
CA LEU A 105 -13.79 -6.43 -14.49
C LEU A 105 -14.43 -6.74 -15.83
N ASN A 106 -14.34 -8.00 -16.28
CA ASN A 106 -15.08 -8.49 -17.43
C ASN A 106 -16.58 -8.52 -17.12
#